data_AF-A0A2T4WRU7-F1
#
_entry.id   AF-A0A2T4WRU7-F1
#
_cell.length_a   1.000
_cell.length_b   1.000
_cell.length_c   1.000
_cell.angle_alpha   90.00
_cell.angle_beta   90.00
_cell.angle_gamma   90.00
#
_symmetry.space_group_name_H-M   'P 1'
#
loop_
_entity.id
_entity.type
_entity.pdbx_description
1 polymer ?
#
loop_
_entity_poly.entity_id
_entity_poly.type
_entity_poly.pdbx_seq_one_letter_code
_entity_poly.pdbx_strand_id
1 'polypeptide(L)'
;MEVEIQEKLLAPNDWRKLQQTHSLMLEPVLKPYLERRSRQVKQPVMDFLFEYYSFRPAQLLRWSPGVGVRLAMDGGSLPEISELTVGHEEAWLDRASIPLKKQKSLAWIGELLHQTE
;
A
#
# COMPACT_ATOMS: atom_id res chain seq x y z
N MET A 1 15.55 -19.33 1.66
CA MET A 1 14.38 -19.92 0.99
C MET A 1 13.74 -18.78 0.21
N GLU A 2 13.69 -18.88 -1.11
CA GLU A 2 13.11 -17.85 -1.96
C GLU A 2 11.59 -17.92 -1.81
N VAL A 3 10.96 -16.85 -1.31
CA VAL A 3 9.51 -16.71 -1.38
C VAL A 3 9.18 -16.51 -2.86
N GLU A 4 8.55 -17.51 -3.47
CA GLU A 4 8.12 -17.47 -4.86
C GLU A 4 6.90 -16.54 -4.96
N ILE A 5 7.15 -15.27 -5.26
CA ILE A 5 6.09 -14.29 -5.46
C ILE A 5 5.49 -14.55 -6.84
N GLN A 6 4.26 -15.05 -6.90
CA GLN A 6 3.53 -15.19 -8.15
C GLN A 6 3.31 -13.80 -8.77
N GLU A 7 3.89 -13.56 -9.94
CA GLU A 7 3.67 -12.32 -10.66
C GLU A 7 2.25 -12.27 -11.23
N LYS A 8 1.51 -11.22 -10.88
CA LYS A 8 0.13 -11.00 -11.33
C LYS A 8 0.04 -9.69 -12.11
N LEU A 9 -0.39 -9.79 -13.37
CA LEU A 9 -0.74 -8.62 -14.17
C LEU A 9 -2.23 -8.28 -13.96
N LEU A 10 -2.53 -7.03 -13.62
CA LEU A 10 -3.90 -6.51 -13.50
C LEU A 10 -4.23 -5.63 -14.70
N ALA A 11 -5.41 -5.85 -15.28
CA ALA A 11 -5.92 -4.99 -16.34
C ALA A 11 -6.27 -3.59 -15.79
N PRO A 12 -6.31 -2.54 -16.65
CA PRO A 12 -6.54 -1.17 -16.23
C PRO A 12 -7.76 -0.96 -15.35
N ASN A 13 -8.88 -1.57 -15.71
CA ASN A 13 -10.13 -1.44 -14.96
C ASN A 13 -10.10 -2.18 -13.62
N ASP A 14 -9.39 -3.31 -13.54
CA ASP A 14 -9.35 -4.13 -12.33
C ASP A 14 -8.56 -3.43 -11.23
N TRP A 15 -7.36 -2.93 -11.54
CA TRP A 15 -6.57 -2.25 -10.52
C TRP A 15 -7.17 -0.90 -10.11
N ARG A 16 -7.83 -0.17 -11.02
CA ARG A 16 -8.59 1.04 -10.67
C ARG A 16 -9.74 0.73 -9.73
N LYS A 17 -10.46 -0.39 -9.96
CA LYS A 17 -11.52 -0.84 -9.07
C LYS A 17 -11.00 -1.19 -7.68
N LEU A 18 -9.82 -1.83 -7.59
CA LEU A 18 -9.17 -2.09 -6.30
C LEU A 18 -8.76 -0.80 -5.60
N GLN A 19 -8.15 0.15 -6.32
CA GLN A 19 -7.78 1.46 -5.80
C GLN A 19 -9.00 2.23 -5.27
N GLN A 20 -10.10 2.24 -6.03
CA GLN A 20 -11.34 2.89 -5.64
C GLN A 20 -11.96 2.21 -4.42
N THR A 21 -11.97 0.87 -4.39
CA THR A 21 -12.47 0.10 -3.23
C THR A 21 -11.68 0.42 -1.96
N HIS A 22 -10.36 0.51 -2.07
CA HIS A 22 -9.49 0.89 -0.96
C HIS A 22 -9.80 2.30 -0.44
N SER A 23 -9.95 3.28 -1.33
CA SER A 23 -10.35 4.65 -0.97
C SER A 23 -11.72 4.66 -0.28
N LEU A 24 -12.72 4.00 -0.86
CA LEU A 24 -14.08 3.92 -0.29
C LEU A 24 -14.11 3.32 1.12
N MET A 25 -13.25 2.33 1.40
CA MET A 25 -13.17 1.68 2.70
C MET A 25 -12.48 2.57 3.76
N LEU A 26 -11.40 3.25 3.39
CA LEU A 26 -10.53 3.91 4.37
C LEU A 26 -10.83 5.39 4.56
N GLU A 27 -11.29 6.09 3.52
CA GLU A 27 -11.56 7.51 3.60
C GLU A 27 -12.57 7.91 4.66
N PRO A 28 -13.74 7.23 4.81
CA PRO A 28 -14.73 7.59 5.82
C PRO A 28 -14.20 7.51 7.26
N VAL A 29 -13.20 6.66 7.50
CA VAL A 29 -12.61 6.47 8.82
C VAL A 29 -11.45 7.44 9.05
N LEU A 30 -10.56 7.58 8.06
CA LEU A 30 -9.30 8.30 8.24
C LEU A 30 -9.38 9.79 7.94
N LYS A 31 -10.20 10.23 6.96
CA LYS A 31 -10.30 11.66 6.64
C LYS A 31 -10.79 12.50 7.83
N PRO A 32 -11.89 12.13 8.52
CA PRO A 32 -12.35 12.89 9.70
C PRO A 32 -11.32 12.89 10.83
N TYR A 33 -10.60 11.77 11.01
CA TYR A 33 -9.53 11.68 12.00
C TYR A 33 -8.37 12.64 11.68
N LEU A 34 -7.90 12.66 10.43
CA LEU A 34 -6.82 13.53 9.98
C LEU A 34 -7.20 15.02 10.09
N GLU A 35 -8.45 15.38 9.76
CA GLU A 35 -8.98 16.74 9.93
C GLU A 35 -9.04 17.18 11.39
N ARG A 36 -9.47 16.29 12.30
CA ARG A 36 -9.45 16.58 13.74
C ARG A 36 -8.02 16.76 14.24
N ARG A 37 -7.12 15.88 13.82
CA ARG A 37 -5.71 15.90 14.20
C ARG A 37 -5.01 17.19 13.75
N SER A 38 -5.29 17.69 12.54
CA SER A 38 -4.70 18.95 12.05
C SER A 38 -5.15 20.17 12.85
N ARG A 39 -6.33 20.09 13.49
CA ARG A 39 -6.87 21.09 14.41
C ARG A 39 -6.56 20.80 15.88
N GLN A 40 -5.70 19.82 16.16
CA GLN A 40 -5.34 19.37 17.51
C GLN A 40 -6.54 18.89 18.35
N VAL A 41 -7.63 18.45 17.70
CA VAL A 41 -8.82 17.89 18.35
C VAL A 41 -8.61 16.40 18.59
N LYS A 42 -8.82 15.96 19.84
CA LYS A 42 -8.60 14.57 20.26
C LYS A 42 -9.61 13.59 19.66
N GLN A 43 -9.13 12.40 19.31
CA GLN A 43 -9.92 11.21 18.98
C GLN A 43 -9.29 10.04 19.76
N PRO A 44 -9.71 9.81 21.02
CA PRO A 44 -8.95 8.98 21.95
C PRO A 44 -8.64 7.56 21.47
N VAL A 45 -9.57 6.91 20.75
CA VAL A 45 -9.40 5.53 20.27
C VAL A 45 -8.33 5.46 19.17
N MET A 46 -8.42 6.34 18.18
CA MET A 46 -7.47 6.39 17.06
C MET A 46 -6.13 6.96 17.50
N ASP A 47 -6.14 7.94 18.40
CA ASP A 47 -4.92 8.49 19.02
C ASP A 47 -4.17 7.36 19.74
N PHE A 48 -4.85 6.57 20.57
CA PHE A 48 -4.27 5.40 21.22
C PHE A 48 -3.70 4.40 20.20
N LEU A 49 -4.47 4.03 19.16
CA LEU A 49 -4.02 3.07 18.14
C LEU A 49 -2.72 3.51 17.45
N PHE A 50 -2.61 4.78 17.06
CA PHE A 50 -1.45 5.29 16.32
C PHE A 50 -0.29 5.76 17.21
N GLU A 51 -0.54 5.95 18.50
CA GLU A 51 0.50 6.11 19.51
C GLU A 51 1.12 4.76 19.86
N TYR A 52 0.29 3.73 20.04
CA TYR A 52 0.73 2.37 20.36
C TYR A 52 1.42 1.69 19.17
N TYR A 53 0.81 1.76 17.99
CA TYR A 53 1.41 1.31 16.74
C TYR A 53 1.94 2.53 16.01
N SER A 54 3.27 2.73 16.04
CA SER A 54 3.98 3.88 15.44
C SER A 54 3.87 3.92 13.90
N PHE A 55 2.66 4.13 13.40
CA PHE A 55 2.28 4.13 11.99
C PHE A 55 1.68 5.47 11.62
N ARG A 56 1.98 5.97 10.41
CA ARG A 56 1.46 7.26 9.95
C ARG A 56 0.09 7.07 9.31
N PRO A 57 -1.01 7.59 9.87
CA PRO A 57 -2.36 7.28 9.39
C PRO A 57 -2.61 7.69 7.94
N ALA A 58 -2.00 8.79 7.50
CA ALA A 58 -2.08 9.23 6.10
C ALA A 58 -1.48 8.22 5.11
N GLN A 59 -0.54 7.36 5.54
CA GLN A 59 0.01 6.31 4.67
C GLN A 59 -1.01 5.21 4.37
N LEU A 60 -2.00 4.98 5.24
CA LEU A 60 -3.08 4.03 4.98
C LEU A 60 -3.96 4.50 3.81
N LEU A 61 -4.08 5.80 3.56
CA LEU A 61 -4.86 6.30 2.42
C LEU A 61 -4.17 6.08 1.07
N ARG A 62 -2.87 5.74 1.08
CA ARG A 62 -2.08 5.57 -0.13
C ARG A 62 -2.19 4.13 -0.62
N TRP A 63 -3.01 3.93 -1.65
CA TRP A 63 -3.13 2.63 -2.30
C TRP A 63 -1.82 2.21 -2.99
N SER A 64 -1.53 0.92 -2.98
CA SER A 64 -0.40 0.32 -3.66
C SER A 64 -0.82 -1.03 -4.26
N PRO A 65 -0.30 -1.42 -5.43
CA PRO A 65 -0.60 -2.73 -6.02
C PRO A 65 -0.03 -3.90 -5.21
N GLY A 66 0.97 -3.65 -4.36
CA GLY A 66 1.72 -4.68 -3.66
C GLY A 66 2.90 -5.23 -4.46
N VAL A 67 3.79 -5.97 -3.80
CA VAL A 67 4.94 -6.62 -4.45
C VAL A 67 4.45 -7.82 -5.26
N GLY A 68 4.99 -8.02 -6.46
CA GLY A 68 4.56 -9.09 -7.37
C GLY A 68 3.35 -8.75 -8.23
N VAL A 69 2.76 -7.56 -8.06
CA VAL A 69 1.63 -7.12 -8.88
C VAL A 69 2.11 -6.07 -9.88
N ARG A 70 1.82 -6.30 -11.16
CA ARG A 70 2.07 -5.39 -12.26
C ARG A 70 0.74 -4.81 -12.74
N LEU A 71 0.74 -3.53 -13.09
CA LEU A 71 -0.43 -2.79 -13.52
C LEU A 71 -0.31 -2.52 -15.01
N ALA A 72 -1.20 -3.10 -15.82
CA ALA A 72 -1.27 -2.75 -17.24
C ALA A 72 -1.73 -1.29 -17.38
N MET A 73 -1.09 -0.56 -18.28
CA MET A 73 -1.34 0.84 -18.60
C MET A 73 -2.19 0.96 -19.87
N ASP A 74 -3.04 1.97 -19.91
CA ASP A 74 -3.87 2.32 -21.07
C ASP A 74 -3.77 3.82 -21.40
N GLY A 75 -2.70 4.48 -20.95
CA GLY A 75 -2.49 5.92 -21.08
C GLY A 75 -3.21 6.77 -20.02
N GLY A 76 -3.97 6.15 -19.10
CA GLY A 76 -4.55 6.86 -17.95
C GLY A 76 -3.54 7.18 -16.84
N SER A 77 -4.00 7.88 -15.80
CA SER A 77 -3.17 8.22 -14.63
C SER A 77 -2.82 6.98 -13.81
N LEU A 78 -1.57 6.92 -13.35
CA LEU A 78 -1.08 5.90 -12.42
C LEU A 78 -1.31 6.30 -10.95
N PRO A 79 -1.25 5.35 -10.01
CA PRO A 79 -1.26 5.65 -8.58
C PRO A 79 -0.10 6.59 -8.18
N GLU A 80 -0.39 7.57 -7.31
CA GLU A 80 0.59 8.55 -6.84
C GLU A 80 1.51 7.97 -5.74
N ILE A 81 2.29 6.96 -6.09
CA ILE A 81 3.30 6.37 -5.19
C ILE A 81 4.69 6.47 -5.83
N SER A 82 5.64 7.01 -5.06
CA SER A 82 7.04 7.22 -5.50
C SER A 82 7.80 5.92 -5.76
N GLU A 83 7.33 4.82 -5.18
CA GLU A 83 7.93 3.50 -5.25
C GLU A 83 7.54 2.74 -6.54
N LEU A 84 6.68 3.34 -7.37
CA LEU A 84 6.24 2.74 -8.64
C LEU A 84 7.31 2.94 -9.72
N THR A 85 7.75 1.84 -10.30
CA THR A 85 8.55 1.82 -11.53
C THR A 85 7.61 1.73 -12.73
N VAL A 86 7.83 2.58 -13.71
CA VAL A 86 7.01 2.68 -14.92
C VAL A 86 7.83 2.17 -16.11
N GLY A 87 7.29 1.15 -16.80
CA GLY A 87 7.81 0.63 -18.06
C GLY A 87 7.04 1.16 -19.26
N HIS A 88 7.08 0.43 -20.38
CA HIS A 88 6.41 0.84 -21.62
C HIS A 88 4.88 0.73 -21.54
N GLU A 89 4.36 -0.40 -21.06
CA GLU A 89 2.92 -0.69 -20.98
C GLU A 89 2.48 -1.10 -19.58
N GLU A 90 3.38 -1.07 -18.61
CA GLU A 90 3.11 -1.59 -17.28
C GLU A 90 3.81 -0.78 -16.20
N ALA A 91 3.24 -0.76 -15.01
CA ALA A 91 3.83 -0.18 -13.82
C ALA A 91 3.83 -1.17 -12.66
N TRP A 92 4.91 -1.24 -11.87
CA TRP A 92 5.05 -2.20 -10.77
C TRP A 92 5.92 -1.63 -9.65
N LEU A 93 5.91 -2.25 -8.48
CA LEU A 93 6.88 -1.95 -7.44
C LEU A 93 8.18 -2.69 -7.72
N ASP A 94 9.27 -1.98 -8.00
CA ASP A 94 10.56 -2.61 -8.19
C ASP A 94 11.11 -3.17 -6.87
N ARG A 95 11.19 -4.50 -6.77
CA ARG A 95 11.78 -5.20 -5.62
C ARG A 95 13.26 -4.84 -5.44
N ALA A 96 14.00 -4.60 -6.52
CA ALA A 96 15.42 -4.25 -6.43
C ALA A 96 15.62 -2.87 -5.77
N SER A 97 14.62 -2.00 -5.82
CA SER A 97 14.63 -0.71 -5.11
C SER A 97 14.52 -0.82 -3.59
N ILE A 98 14.14 -2.00 -3.06
CA ILE A 98 13.98 -2.22 -1.62
C ILE A 98 15.35 -2.18 -0.94
N PRO A 99 15.57 -1.24 0.02
CA PRO A 99 16.83 -1.13 0.73
C PRO A 99 17.23 -2.45 1.40
N LEU A 100 18.50 -2.85 1.29
CA LEU A 100 19.02 -4.10 1.87
C LEU A 100 18.62 -4.30 3.34
N LYS A 101 18.63 -3.22 4.14
CA LYS A 101 18.22 -3.25 5.55
C LYS A 101 16.75 -3.65 5.79
N LYS A 102 15.89 -3.50 4.79
CA LYS A 102 14.46 -3.86 4.85
C LYS A 102 14.18 -5.26 4.29
N GLN A 103 15.07 -5.82 3.47
CA GLN A 103 14.84 -7.10 2.79
C GLN A 103 14.64 -8.26 3.77
N LYS A 104 15.46 -8.35 4.84
CA LYS A 104 15.31 -9.40 5.87
C LYS A 104 13.95 -9.32 6.57
N SER A 105 13.51 -8.11 6.92
CA SER A 105 12.21 -7.90 7.58
C SER A 105 11.06 -8.26 6.65
N LEU A 106 11.12 -7.89 5.38
CA LEU A 106 10.09 -8.22 4.41
C LEU A 106 10.00 -9.72 4.14
N ALA A 107 11.14 -10.41 4.03
CA ALA A 107 11.16 -11.86 3.91
C ALA A 107 10.50 -12.53 5.13
N TRP A 108 10.81 -12.06 6.34
CA TRP A 108 10.18 -12.56 7.56
C TRP A 108 8.67 -12.28 7.62
N ILE A 109 8.22 -11.08 7.21
CA ILE A 109 6.79 -10.75 7.13
C ILE A 109 6.09 -11.67 6.12
N GLY A 110 6.68 -11.88 4.95
CA GLY A 110 6.13 -12.78 3.94
C GLY A 110 5.99 -14.21 4.47
N GLU A 111 7.02 -14.74 5.12
CA GLU A 111 6.98 -16.07 5.76
C GLU A 111 5.88 -16.15 6.82
N LEU A 112 5.81 -15.15 7.71
CA LEU A 112 4.80 -15.09 8.76
C LEU A 112 3.38 -15.15 8.18
N LEU A 113 3.11 -14.39 7.12
CA LEU A 113 1.79 -14.36 6.48
C LEU A 113 1.40 -15.72 5.88
N HIS A 114 2.34 -16.41 5.21
CA HIS A 114 2.08 -17.75 4.66
C HIS A 114 1.85 -18.82 5.74
N GLN A 115 2.45 -18.66 6.92
CA GLN A 115 2.28 -19.61 8.04
C GLN A 115 0.96 -19.40 8.81
N THR A 116 0.23 -18.33 8.54
CA THR A 116 -1.00 -17.96 9.26
C THR A 116 -2.30 -18.14 8.46
N GLU A 117 -2.20 -18.65 7.23
CA GLU A 117 -3.34 -19.12 6.42
C GLU A 117 -3.61 -20.61 6.66
#